data_AF-A0A1M2V999-F1
#
_entry.id   AF-A0A1M2V999-F1
#
_cell.length_a   1.000
_cell.length_b   1.000
_cell.length_c   1.000
_cell.angle_alpha   90.00
_cell.angle_beta   90.00
_cell.angle_gamma   90.00
#
_symmetry.space_group_name_H-M   'P 1'
#
loop_
_entity.id
_entity.type
_entity.pdbx_description
1 polymer ?
#
loop_
_entity_poly.entity_id
_entity_poly.type
_entity_poly.pdbx_seq_one_letter_code
_entity_poly.pdbx_strand_id
1 'polypeptide(L)'
;MSETAPRATDVLRAHHIPYTYWYEYALRHHGSKTVLFSVYLLVDSVTASNTRLQSAGWVPGEVPMYTSQYYDPAIDEQVVLEYPGIEWSHVVLMEAHTWADITPSAAADDRDHYPTLVQLYNALAQRFLDTDCFDHRQHLNVHIAYMYMHCPPLTTPEFLARLPADIQQFHFDYLSDDLRMNAPKTRLRDLWWPEGSVSLGGLPVPHELEAQWAAEVEKKYCDLYPEVEEYDDEEAE
;
A
#
# COMPACT_ATOMS: atom_id res chain seq x y z
N MET A 1 -0.84 32.14 -24.88
CA MET A 1 -1.64 30.94 -24.56
C MET A 1 -0.97 30.27 -23.38
N SER A 2 -1.66 30.11 -22.25
CA SER A 2 -1.13 29.31 -21.14
C SER A 2 -1.18 27.85 -21.61
N GLU A 3 -0.02 27.31 -22.00
CA GLU A 3 0.12 25.87 -22.25
C GLU A 3 -0.05 25.17 -20.91
N THR A 4 -1.21 24.55 -20.72
CA THR A 4 -1.40 23.56 -19.66
C THR A 4 -0.45 22.41 -19.97
N ALA A 5 0.43 22.05 -19.03
CA ALA A 5 1.35 20.94 -19.28
C ALA A 5 0.60 19.66 -19.63
N PRO A 6 1.21 18.83 -20.50
CA PRO A 6 0.67 17.52 -20.79
C PRO A 6 0.66 16.68 -19.50
N ARG A 7 -0.43 15.95 -19.25
CA ARG A 7 -0.43 14.94 -18.18
C ARG A 7 0.49 13.80 -18.59
N ALA A 8 1.18 13.19 -17.63
CA ALA A 8 2.08 12.06 -17.90
C ALA A 8 1.32 10.94 -18.63
N THR A 9 0.10 10.64 -18.19
CA THR A 9 -0.75 9.61 -18.80
C THR A 9 -1.18 9.93 -20.23
N ASP A 10 -1.35 11.21 -20.59
CA ASP A 10 -1.62 11.60 -21.97
C ASP A 10 -0.41 11.35 -22.87
N VAL A 11 0.80 11.61 -22.37
CA VAL A 11 2.05 11.30 -23.09
C VAL A 11 2.20 9.79 -23.28
N LEU A 12 2.03 8.99 -22.21
CA LEU A 12 2.15 7.54 -22.28
C LEU A 12 1.12 6.95 -23.26
N ARG A 13 -0.14 7.41 -23.21
CA ARG A 13 -1.21 6.96 -24.10
C ARG A 13 -0.93 7.31 -25.56
N ALA A 14 -0.46 8.52 -25.84
CA ALA A 14 -0.11 8.94 -27.21
C ALA A 14 0.99 8.08 -27.84
N HIS A 15 1.84 7.47 -27.00
CA HIS A 15 2.93 6.58 -27.42
C HIS A 15 2.61 5.09 -27.25
N HIS A 16 1.36 4.73 -26.96
CA HIS A 16 0.92 3.34 -26.73
C HIS A 16 1.75 2.62 -25.65
N ILE A 17 2.18 3.36 -24.63
CA ILE A 17 2.90 2.79 -23.49
C ILE A 17 1.86 2.32 -22.49
N PRO A 18 1.80 1.01 -22.19
CA PRO A 18 0.89 0.48 -21.19
C PRO A 18 1.18 1.07 -19.80
N TYR A 19 0.13 1.45 -19.07
CA TYR A 19 0.25 1.84 -17.67
C TYR A 19 -1.00 1.46 -16.87
N THR A 20 -0.86 1.42 -15.55
CA THR A 20 -1.95 1.26 -14.59
C THR A 20 -1.83 2.30 -13.49
N TYR A 21 -2.93 3.00 -13.17
CA TYR A 21 -2.99 3.87 -12.01
C TYR A 21 -2.85 3.06 -10.72
N TRP A 22 -2.03 3.53 -9.79
CA TRP A 22 -1.70 2.81 -8.56
C TRP A 22 -2.02 3.60 -7.29
N TYR A 23 -1.87 2.92 -6.15
CA TYR A 23 -2.06 3.46 -4.80
C TYR A 23 -3.32 4.32 -4.63
N GLU A 24 -3.20 5.59 -4.23
CA GLU A 24 -4.33 6.42 -3.86
C GLU A 24 -5.30 6.63 -5.03
N TYR A 25 -4.79 6.68 -6.26
CA TYR A 25 -5.63 6.80 -7.44
C TYR A 25 -6.48 5.53 -7.65
N ALA A 26 -5.87 4.35 -7.50
CA ALA A 26 -6.58 3.08 -7.60
C ALA A 26 -7.59 2.90 -6.45
N LEU A 27 -7.18 3.21 -5.21
CA LEU A 27 -8.07 3.19 -4.05
C LEU A 27 -9.28 4.10 -4.24
N ARG A 28 -9.05 5.33 -4.70
CA ARG A 28 -10.11 6.31 -4.92
C ARG A 28 -11.08 5.89 -6.02
N HIS A 29 -10.58 5.27 -7.09
CA HIS A 29 -11.41 4.68 -8.13
C HIS A 29 -12.41 3.66 -7.56
N HIS A 30 -11.97 2.86 -6.57
CA HIS A 30 -12.81 1.87 -5.89
C HIS A 30 -13.60 2.41 -4.69
N GLY A 31 -13.66 3.73 -4.52
CA GLY A 31 -14.53 4.39 -3.53
C GLY A 31 -13.83 4.82 -2.23
N SER A 32 -12.52 4.62 -2.09
CA SER A 32 -11.77 5.12 -0.94
C SER A 32 -11.71 6.65 -0.90
N LYS A 33 -11.83 7.23 0.30
CA LYS A 33 -11.76 8.68 0.54
C LYS A 33 -10.34 9.16 0.83
N THR A 34 -9.35 8.58 0.16
CA THR A 34 -7.94 8.96 0.32
C THR A 34 -7.61 10.32 -0.33
N VAL A 35 -6.56 10.96 0.18
CA VAL A 35 -5.99 12.20 -0.35
C VAL A 35 -4.96 11.86 -1.42
N LEU A 36 -4.99 12.56 -2.56
CA LEU A 36 -4.06 12.34 -3.67
C LEU A 36 -2.86 13.27 -3.52
N PHE A 37 -1.65 12.71 -3.45
CA PHE A 37 -0.40 13.49 -3.36
C PHE A 37 0.39 13.49 -4.67
N SER A 38 0.64 12.31 -5.21
CA SER A 38 1.42 12.10 -6.45
C SER A 38 0.75 11.05 -7.31
N VAL A 39 0.99 11.11 -8.61
CA VAL A 39 0.45 10.12 -9.55
C VAL A 39 1.39 8.93 -9.59
N TYR A 40 1.00 7.81 -8.98
CA TYR A 40 1.73 6.55 -9.09
C TYR A 40 1.22 5.74 -10.28
N LEU A 41 2.14 5.32 -11.14
CA LEU A 41 1.85 4.52 -12.33
C LEU A 41 2.70 3.26 -12.32
N LEU A 42 2.04 2.10 -12.44
CA LEU A 42 2.69 0.85 -12.79
C LEU A 42 2.85 0.78 -14.30
N VAL A 43 4.06 0.48 -14.76
CA VAL A 43 4.42 0.37 -16.19
C VAL A 43 5.19 -0.92 -16.45
N ASP A 44 5.17 -1.41 -17.69
CA ASP A 44 5.95 -2.60 -18.07
C ASP A 44 7.46 -2.35 -18.11
N SER A 45 7.86 -1.08 -18.27
CA SER A 45 9.26 -0.67 -18.24
C SER A 45 9.37 0.78 -17.77
N VAL A 46 9.94 0.97 -16.59
CA VAL A 46 10.24 2.29 -16.00
C VAL A 46 11.22 3.03 -16.90
N THR A 47 12.28 2.37 -17.38
CA THR A 47 13.27 2.99 -18.27
C THR A 47 12.65 3.54 -19.56
N ALA A 48 11.81 2.74 -20.24
CA ALA A 48 11.18 3.17 -21.49
C ALA A 48 10.19 4.31 -21.26
N SER A 49 9.39 4.22 -20.20
CA SER A 49 8.40 5.23 -19.83
C SER A 49 9.05 6.55 -19.41
N ASN A 50 10.11 6.48 -18.61
CA ASN A 50 10.93 7.63 -18.21
C ASN A 50 11.50 8.36 -19.43
N THR A 51 12.17 7.62 -20.33
CA THR A 51 12.75 8.19 -21.56
C THR A 51 11.71 8.96 -22.38
N ARG A 52 10.48 8.45 -22.42
CA ARG A 52 9.38 9.03 -23.19
C ARG A 52 8.81 10.28 -22.55
N LEU A 53 8.62 10.26 -21.23
CA LEU A 53 8.22 11.46 -20.48
C LEU A 53 9.29 12.54 -20.55
N GLN A 54 10.57 12.19 -20.43
CA GLN A 54 11.67 13.15 -20.58
C GLN A 54 11.70 13.80 -21.96
N SER A 55 11.44 13.02 -23.01
CA SER A 55 11.31 13.55 -24.37
C SER A 55 10.15 14.53 -24.53
N ALA A 56 9.14 14.47 -23.64
CA ALA A 56 8.00 15.38 -23.59
C ALA A 56 8.19 16.55 -22.60
N GLY A 57 9.41 16.76 -22.08
CA GLY A 57 9.73 17.90 -21.22
C GLY A 57 9.61 17.64 -19.72
N TRP A 58 9.29 16.41 -19.31
CA TRP A 58 9.38 16.01 -17.89
C TRP A 58 10.84 15.93 -17.46
N VAL A 59 11.14 16.28 -16.22
CA VAL A 59 12.50 16.24 -15.67
C VAL A 59 12.58 15.36 -14.43
N PRO A 60 13.75 14.84 -14.06
CA PRO A 60 13.94 14.17 -12.76
C PRO A 60 13.42 15.07 -11.64
N GLY A 61 12.47 14.55 -10.86
CA GLY A 61 11.91 15.23 -9.71
C GLY A 61 12.52 14.73 -8.41
N GLU A 62 12.30 15.46 -7.33
CA GLU A 62 12.62 14.97 -5.99
C GLU A 62 11.53 14.03 -5.48
N VAL A 63 11.92 13.08 -4.65
CA VAL A 63 10.97 12.26 -3.89
C VAL A 63 10.15 13.22 -3.01
N PRO A 64 8.81 13.28 -3.16
CA PRO A 64 8.02 14.28 -2.44
C PRO A 64 8.22 14.19 -0.92
N MET A 65 8.32 15.34 -0.23
CA MET A 65 8.63 15.44 1.21
C MET A 65 7.74 14.61 2.15
N TYR A 66 6.56 14.18 1.68
CA TYR A 66 5.58 13.38 2.44
C TYR A 66 5.37 11.98 1.85
N THR A 67 6.24 11.51 0.96
CA THR A 67 6.14 10.12 0.52
C THR A 67 6.49 9.21 1.69
N SER A 68 5.50 8.48 2.17
CA SER A 68 5.73 7.21 2.84
C SER A 68 6.64 6.31 1.99
N GLN A 69 7.16 5.23 2.55
CA GLN A 69 7.94 4.25 1.80
C GLN A 69 7.00 3.45 0.87
N TYR A 70 6.60 4.03 -0.27
CA TYR A 70 5.71 3.43 -1.29
C TYR A 70 6.38 2.33 -2.12
N TYR A 71 7.61 1.94 -1.80
CA TYR A 71 8.33 0.91 -2.54
C TYR A 71 9.28 0.18 -1.59
N ASP A 72 9.59 -1.07 -1.89
CA ASP A 72 10.66 -1.79 -1.20
C ASP A 72 12.00 -1.45 -1.89
N PRO A 73 12.93 -0.73 -1.24
CA PRO A 73 14.17 -0.30 -1.88
C PRO A 73 15.12 -1.46 -2.21
N ALA A 74 14.89 -2.66 -1.65
CA ALA A 74 15.68 -3.84 -1.98
C ALA A 74 15.21 -4.54 -3.26
N ILE A 75 13.98 -4.27 -3.70
CA ILE A 75 13.32 -5.03 -4.78
C ILE A 75 12.87 -4.12 -5.91
N ASP A 76 12.34 -2.94 -5.60
CA ASP A 76 11.67 -2.07 -6.55
C ASP A 76 12.60 -1.01 -7.14
N GLU A 77 12.49 -0.83 -8.46
CA GLU A 77 12.98 0.35 -9.14
C GLU A 77 11.85 1.39 -9.21
N GLN A 78 12.18 2.64 -8.85
CA GLN A 78 11.28 3.77 -9.04
C GLN A 78 11.97 4.94 -9.70
N VAL A 79 11.22 5.69 -10.50
CA VAL A 79 11.65 6.97 -11.06
C VAL A 79 10.61 8.02 -10.74
N VAL A 80 11.05 9.13 -10.15
CA VAL A 80 10.21 10.30 -9.87
C VAL A 80 10.49 11.36 -10.93
N LEU A 81 9.43 11.88 -11.53
CA LEU A 81 9.48 12.95 -12.51
C LEU A 81 8.53 14.08 -12.12
N GLU A 82 8.91 15.29 -12.48
CA GLU A 82 8.08 16.48 -12.36
C GLU A 82 8.03 17.24 -13.67
N TYR A 83 7.01 18.06 -13.84
CA TYR A 83 6.93 18.98 -14.96
C TYR A 83 7.37 20.39 -14.53
N PRO A 84 8.42 20.97 -15.12
CA PRO A 84 8.99 22.23 -14.69
C PRO A 84 7.96 23.36 -14.62
N GLY A 85 7.95 24.10 -13.51
CA GLY A 85 7.09 25.27 -13.32
C GLY A 85 5.62 24.94 -13.00
N ILE A 86 5.29 23.67 -12.73
CA ILE A 86 3.95 23.25 -12.32
C ILE A 86 4.01 22.56 -10.98
N GLU A 87 3.38 23.20 -10.01
CA GLU A 87 3.23 22.68 -8.66
C GLU A 87 2.42 21.38 -8.67
N TRP A 88 2.81 20.42 -7.82
CA TRP A 88 2.12 19.13 -7.67
C TRP A 88 2.05 18.27 -8.96
N SER A 89 3.00 18.46 -9.88
CA SER A 89 3.08 17.71 -11.13
C SER A 89 3.77 16.34 -10.99
N HIS A 90 4.11 15.90 -9.77
CA HIS A 90 4.89 14.68 -9.55
C HIS A 90 4.19 13.42 -10.09
N VAL A 91 4.92 12.66 -10.90
CA VAL A 91 4.58 11.30 -11.32
C VAL A 91 5.69 10.35 -10.84
N VAL A 92 5.28 9.23 -10.27
CA VAL A 92 6.17 8.16 -9.84
C VAL A 92 5.91 6.95 -10.72
N LEU A 93 6.94 6.52 -11.44
CA LEU A 93 6.92 5.31 -12.25
C LEU A 93 7.47 4.16 -11.45
N MET A 94 6.76 3.03 -11.47
CA MET A 94 7.14 1.78 -10.83
C MET A 94 6.94 0.62 -11.79
N GLU A 95 7.74 -0.43 -11.61
CA GLU A 95 7.65 -1.65 -12.39
C GLU A 95 6.39 -2.45 -12.02
N ALA A 96 5.59 -2.82 -13.03
CA ALA A 96 4.36 -3.60 -12.79
C ALA A 96 4.64 -5.06 -12.40
N HIS A 97 5.75 -5.62 -12.88
CA HIS A 97 6.06 -7.05 -12.71
C HIS A 97 6.38 -7.45 -11.26
N THR A 98 6.61 -6.48 -10.36
CA THR A 98 6.80 -6.72 -8.93
C THR A 98 5.47 -6.84 -8.16
N TRP A 99 4.34 -6.66 -8.85
CA TRP A 99 2.98 -6.70 -8.31
C TRP A 99 2.18 -7.86 -8.90
N ALA A 100 1.61 -8.71 -8.03
CA ALA A 100 0.90 -9.90 -8.44
C ALA A 100 -0.36 -9.58 -9.28
N ASP A 101 -0.52 -10.29 -10.41
CA ASP A 101 -1.68 -10.21 -11.31
C ASP A 101 -2.02 -8.81 -11.85
N ILE A 102 -1.05 -7.89 -11.84
CA ILE A 102 -1.18 -6.59 -12.49
C ILE A 102 -0.59 -6.67 -13.90
N THR A 103 -1.38 -6.21 -14.88
CA THR A 103 -0.92 -6.03 -16.25
C THR A 103 -1.33 -4.63 -16.70
N PRO A 104 -0.35 -3.74 -16.95
CA PRO A 104 -0.58 -2.43 -17.53
C PRO A 104 -1.45 -2.46 -18.79
N SER A 105 -2.36 -1.50 -18.90
CA SER A 105 -3.27 -1.39 -20.04
C SER A 105 -2.76 -0.36 -21.04
N ALA A 106 -2.89 -0.65 -22.34
CA ALA A 106 -2.70 0.29 -23.43
C ALA A 106 -4.03 0.71 -24.10
N ALA A 107 -5.14 0.53 -23.37
CA ALA A 107 -6.45 0.91 -23.85
C ALA A 107 -6.56 2.43 -24.10
N ALA A 108 -7.57 2.82 -24.88
CA ALA A 108 -7.84 4.24 -25.13
C ALA A 108 -8.64 4.91 -23.99
N ASP A 109 -9.49 4.15 -23.30
CA ASP A 109 -10.31 4.64 -22.19
C ASP A 109 -9.49 4.65 -20.89
N ASP A 110 -9.45 5.79 -20.21
CA ASP A 110 -8.74 5.98 -18.94
C ASP A 110 -9.23 5.01 -17.84
N ARG A 111 -10.49 4.57 -17.91
CA ARG A 111 -11.07 3.61 -16.96
C ARG A 111 -10.42 2.23 -17.03
N ASP A 112 -9.94 1.85 -18.20
CA ASP A 112 -9.30 0.55 -18.43
C ASP A 112 -7.85 0.53 -17.92
N HIS A 113 -7.32 1.65 -17.43
CA HIS A 113 -6.02 1.75 -16.77
C HIS A 113 -6.10 1.58 -15.25
N TYR A 114 -7.28 1.29 -14.69
CA TYR A 114 -7.41 0.97 -13.27
C TYR A 114 -7.44 -0.54 -13.06
N PRO A 115 -6.76 -1.07 -12.02
CA PRO A 115 -6.86 -2.48 -11.68
C PRO A 115 -8.30 -2.77 -11.22
N THR A 116 -8.78 -3.99 -11.44
CA THR A 116 -10.02 -4.43 -10.78
C THR A 116 -9.81 -4.47 -9.26
N LEU A 117 -10.90 -4.40 -8.48
CA LEU A 117 -10.81 -4.43 -7.02
C LEU A 117 -10.10 -5.70 -6.49
N VAL A 118 -10.34 -6.83 -7.15
CA VAL A 118 -9.70 -8.12 -6.83
C VAL A 118 -8.20 -8.06 -7.11
N GLN A 119 -7.79 -7.54 -8.27
CA GLN A 119 -6.38 -7.37 -8.61
C GLN A 119 -5.66 -6.42 -7.65
N LEU A 120 -6.27 -5.27 -7.34
CA LEU A 120 -5.70 -4.31 -6.40
C LEU A 120 -5.47 -4.92 -5.02
N TYR A 121 -6.49 -5.57 -4.46
CA TYR A 121 -6.36 -6.18 -3.13
C TYR A 121 -5.34 -7.31 -3.12
N ASN A 122 -5.38 -8.21 -4.13
CA ASN A 122 -4.45 -9.32 -4.27
C ASN A 122 -2.99 -8.82 -4.31
N ALA A 123 -2.70 -7.85 -5.17
CA ALA A 123 -1.37 -7.29 -5.31
C ALA A 123 -0.87 -6.62 -4.02
N LEU A 124 -1.71 -5.85 -3.33
CA LEU A 124 -1.34 -5.20 -2.07
C LEU A 124 -1.11 -6.22 -0.94
N ALA A 125 -1.98 -7.22 -0.81
CA ALA A 125 -1.89 -8.26 0.20
C ALA A 125 -0.65 -9.16 -0.03
N GLN A 126 -0.42 -9.57 -1.28
CA GLN A 126 0.77 -10.34 -1.63
C GLN A 126 2.04 -9.54 -1.33
N ARG A 127 2.09 -8.26 -1.75
CA ARG A 127 3.25 -7.41 -1.46
C ARG A 127 3.48 -7.20 0.03
N PHE A 128 2.42 -7.11 0.82
CA PHE A 128 2.50 -7.00 2.27
C PHE A 128 3.17 -8.23 2.90
N LEU A 129 2.87 -9.42 2.38
CA LEU A 129 3.46 -10.68 2.82
C LEU A 129 4.92 -10.83 2.37
N ASP A 130 5.25 -10.37 1.16
CA ASP A 130 6.54 -10.61 0.53
C ASP A 130 7.64 -9.59 0.91
N THR A 131 7.27 -8.36 1.29
CA THR A 131 8.26 -7.33 1.59
C THR A 131 8.88 -7.53 2.97
N ASP A 132 10.21 -7.44 3.07
CA ASP A 132 10.95 -7.38 4.34
C ASP A 132 11.12 -5.92 4.84
N CYS A 133 10.76 -4.93 4.01
CA CYS A 133 10.83 -3.53 4.38
C CYS A 133 9.67 -3.14 5.31
N PHE A 134 9.98 -2.92 6.58
CA PHE A 134 8.98 -2.55 7.60
C PHE A 134 8.16 -1.31 7.23
N ASP A 135 8.82 -0.24 6.78
CA ASP A 135 8.15 1.01 6.43
C ASP A 135 7.21 0.82 5.22
N HIS A 136 7.62 0.01 4.25
CA HIS A 136 6.78 -0.34 3.10
C HIS A 136 5.57 -1.17 3.53
N ARG A 137 5.80 -2.19 4.36
CA ARG A 137 4.74 -3.04 4.93
C ARG A 137 3.72 -2.21 5.72
N GLN A 138 4.19 -1.28 6.56
CA GLN A 138 3.32 -0.38 7.31
C GLN A 138 2.47 0.48 6.38
N HIS A 139 3.05 0.94 5.28
CA HIS A 139 2.32 1.71 4.30
C HIS A 139 1.26 0.88 3.57
N LEU A 140 1.60 -0.34 3.13
CA LEU A 140 0.63 -1.28 2.55
C LEU A 140 -0.53 -1.59 3.51
N ASN A 141 -0.24 -1.75 4.82
CA ASN A 141 -1.28 -1.91 5.84
C ASN A 141 -2.27 -0.73 5.88
N VAL A 142 -1.80 0.50 5.70
CA VAL A 142 -2.67 1.69 5.62
C VAL A 142 -3.58 1.61 4.40
N HIS A 143 -3.05 1.26 3.23
CA HIS A 143 -3.84 1.09 2.01
C HIS A 143 -4.91 0.02 2.16
N ILE A 144 -4.54 -1.15 2.69
CA ILE A 144 -5.47 -2.26 2.94
C ILE A 144 -6.55 -1.83 3.96
N ALA A 145 -6.18 -1.15 5.03
CA ALA A 145 -7.13 -0.63 6.02
C ALA A 145 -8.15 0.34 5.39
N TYR A 146 -7.70 1.24 4.50
CA TYR A 146 -8.58 2.12 3.75
C TYR A 146 -9.57 1.37 2.88
N MET A 147 -9.15 0.27 2.23
CA MET A 147 -10.06 -0.56 1.46
C MET A 147 -11.15 -1.17 2.35
N TYR A 148 -10.80 -1.73 3.51
CA TYR A 148 -11.81 -2.25 4.44
C TYR A 148 -12.75 -1.17 4.98
N MET A 149 -12.25 0.06 5.18
CA MET A 149 -13.07 1.17 5.68
C MET A 149 -14.07 1.70 4.63
N HIS A 150 -13.74 1.61 3.34
CA HIS A 150 -14.46 2.36 2.31
C HIS A 150 -14.97 1.53 1.13
N CYS A 151 -14.58 0.26 1.00
CA CYS A 151 -14.98 -0.60 -0.10
C CYS A 151 -15.85 -1.76 0.43
N PRO A 152 -17.18 -1.57 0.57
CA PRO A 152 -18.10 -2.62 1.01
C PRO A 152 -17.99 -3.96 0.28
N PRO A 153 -17.67 -4.02 -1.04
CA PRO A 153 -17.52 -5.31 -1.72
C PRO A 153 -16.46 -6.22 -1.11
N LEU A 154 -15.47 -5.72 -0.36
CA LEU A 154 -14.44 -6.54 0.28
C LEU A 154 -15.01 -7.53 1.30
N THR A 155 -16.16 -7.24 1.91
CA THR A 155 -16.74 -8.10 2.94
C THR A 155 -17.69 -9.16 2.37
N THR A 156 -17.88 -9.20 1.05
CA THR A 156 -18.81 -10.15 0.44
C THR A 156 -18.13 -11.50 0.15
N PRO A 157 -18.84 -12.62 0.30
CA PRO A 157 -18.31 -13.95 -0.03
C PRO A 157 -17.87 -14.07 -1.50
N GLU A 158 -18.55 -13.37 -2.41
CA GLU A 158 -18.24 -13.37 -3.84
C GLU A 158 -16.91 -12.71 -4.15
N PHE A 159 -16.52 -11.68 -3.40
CA PHE A 159 -15.21 -11.07 -3.52
C PHE A 159 -14.12 -12.04 -3.04
N LEU A 160 -14.30 -12.61 -1.85
CA LEU A 160 -13.35 -13.55 -1.26
C LEU A 160 -13.12 -14.78 -2.15
N ALA A 161 -14.19 -15.34 -2.72
CA ALA A 161 -14.11 -16.51 -3.60
C ALA A 161 -13.31 -16.28 -4.89
N ARG A 162 -13.02 -15.03 -5.25
CA ARG A 162 -12.22 -14.66 -6.44
C ARG A 162 -10.73 -14.47 -6.11
N LEU A 163 -10.33 -14.50 -4.84
CA LEU A 163 -8.95 -14.34 -4.42
C LEU A 163 -8.21 -15.69 -4.44
N PRO A 164 -6.87 -15.70 -4.64
CA PRO A 164 -6.02 -16.85 -4.37
C PRO A 164 -6.15 -17.37 -2.93
N ALA A 165 -5.88 -18.66 -2.70
CA ALA A 165 -6.18 -19.31 -1.42
C ALA A 165 -5.36 -18.78 -0.23
N ASP A 166 -4.09 -18.45 -0.46
CA ASP A 166 -3.21 -17.76 0.49
C ASP A 166 -3.72 -16.35 0.81
N ILE A 167 -4.18 -15.61 -0.18
CA ILE A 167 -4.76 -14.28 0.01
C ILE A 167 -6.13 -14.33 0.69
N GLN A 168 -6.91 -15.41 0.49
CA GLN A 168 -8.10 -15.66 1.30
C GLN A 168 -7.74 -15.84 2.79
N GLN A 169 -6.67 -16.58 3.09
CA GLN A 169 -6.21 -16.74 4.47
C GLN A 169 -5.74 -15.41 5.06
N PHE A 170 -4.93 -14.65 4.32
CA PHE A 170 -4.55 -13.29 4.71
C PHE A 170 -5.78 -12.43 5.01
N HIS A 171 -6.82 -12.49 4.18
CA HIS A 171 -8.04 -11.73 4.39
C HIS A 171 -8.70 -12.05 5.73
N PHE A 172 -8.77 -13.33 6.11
CA PHE A 172 -9.30 -13.74 7.41
C PHE A 172 -8.41 -13.29 8.56
N ASP A 173 -7.10 -13.49 8.46
CA ASP A 173 -6.13 -13.10 9.50
C ASP A 173 -6.05 -11.57 9.68
N TYR A 174 -6.27 -10.83 8.61
CA TYR A 174 -6.38 -9.37 8.66
C TYR A 174 -7.69 -8.94 9.32
N LEU A 175 -8.80 -9.66 9.12
CA LEU A 175 -10.08 -9.35 9.78
C LEU A 175 -10.11 -9.74 11.27
N SER A 176 -9.35 -10.76 11.68
CA SER A 176 -9.22 -11.17 13.08
C SER A 176 -8.26 -10.29 13.90
N ASP A 177 -7.71 -9.24 13.28
CA ASP A 177 -6.68 -8.35 13.83
C ASP A 177 -5.30 -9.01 14.02
N ASP A 178 -5.08 -10.24 13.56
CA ASP A 178 -3.82 -10.96 13.77
C ASP A 178 -2.66 -10.43 12.90
N LEU A 179 -2.98 -9.86 11.74
CA LEU A 179 -2.02 -9.25 10.80
C LEU A 179 -2.13 -7.72 10.68
N ARG A 180 -3.11 -7.08 11.34
CA ARG A 180 -3.24 -5.62 11.28
C ARG A 180 -2.14 -4.97 12.10
N MET A 181 -1.16 -4.33 11.47
CA MET A 181 -0.03 -3.72 12.20
C MET A 181 -0.45 -2.66 13.24
N ASN A 182 -1.64 -2.06 13.08
CA ASN A 182 -2.17 -1.08 14.02
C ASN A 182 -3.01 -1.69 15.15
N ALA A 183 -3.31 -2.99 15.11
CA ALA A 183 -4.06 -3.63 16.18
C ALA A 183 -3.17 -3.79 17.43
N PRO A 184 -3.76 -3.67 18.64
CA PRO A 184 -3.02 -3.83 19.89
C PRO A 184 -2.21 -5.14 19.95
N LYS A 185 -2.77 -6.24 19.44
CA LYS A 185 -2.15 -7.57 19.42
C LYS A 185 -0.88 -7.65 18.57
N THR A 186 -0.77 -6.82 17.52
CA THR A 186 0.30 -6.86 16.52
C THR A 186 1.45 -5.93 16.90
N ARG A 187 1.14 -4.78 17.53
CA ARG A 187 2.17 -3.90 18.13
C ARG A 187 3.01 -4.63 19.18
N LEU A 188 2.42 -5.59 19.89
CA LEU A 188 3.11 -6.46 20.84
C LEU A 188 4.09 -7.45 20.16
N ARG A 189 3.80 -7.88 18.93
CA ARG A 189 4.64 -8.80 18.15
C ARG A 189 5.90 -8.13 17.60
N ASP A 190 5.79 -6.89 17.10
CA ASP A 190 6.92 -6.16 16.48
C ASP A 190 8.00 -5.73 17.50
N LEU A 191 7.62 -5.53 18.77
CA LEU A 191 8.55 -5.25 19.87
C LEU A 191 9.44 -6.46 20.27
N TRP A 192 9.11 -7.67 19.80
CA TRP A 192 9.79 -8.90 20.22
C TRP A 192 10.14 -9.84 19.06
N TRP A 193 10.39 -9.33 17.84
CA TRP A 193 10.91 -10.19 16.78
C TRP A 193 12.45 -10.21 16.78
N PRO A 194 13.14 -11.23 17.35
CA PRO A 194 14.53 -11.46 16.99
C PRO A 194 14.59 -11.95 15.55
N GLU A 195 15.58 -11.46 14.80
CA GLU A 195 15.87 -11.91 13.43
C GLU A 195 15.81 -13.44 13.34
N GLY A 196 14.95 -13.96 12.45
CA GLY A 196 15.02 -15.36 12.00
C GLY A 196 14.11 -16.38 12.66
N SER A 197 12.87 -16.06 13.04
CA SER A 197 11.88 -17.12 13.35
C SER A 197 10.63 -17.06 12.48
N VAL A 198 10.68 -17.74 11.33
CA VAL A 198 9.48 -18.28 10.69
C VAL A 198 9.04 -19.48 11.53
N SER A 199 7.77 -19.52 11.91
CA SER A 199 7.09 -20.78 12.22
C SER A 199 5.86 -20.92 11.33
N LEU A 200 6.04 -21.64 10.22
CA LEU A 200 4.98 -22.47 9.65
C LEU A 200 4.61 -23.53 10.69
N GLY A 201 3.34 -23.65 11.08
CA GLY A 201 2.89 -24.88 11.76
C GLY A 201 1.77 -24.80 12.81
N GLY A 202 1.12 -23.66 13.04
CA GLY A 202 -0.21 -23.63 13.68
C GLY A 202 -0.35 -24.35 15.03
N LEU A 203 0.62 -24.25 15.94
CA LEU A 203 0.40 -24.68 17.33
C LEU A 203 -0.11 -23.49 18.16
N PRO A 204 -1.25 -23.62 18.85
CA PRO A 204 -1.78 -22.57 19.70
C PRO A 204 -0.84 -22.33 20.88
N VAL A 205 -0.50 -21.07 21.11
CA VAL A 205 0.19 -20.64 22.34
C VAL A 205 -0.79 -20.85 23.50
N PRO A 206 -0.38 -21.50 24.61
CA PRO A 206 -1.26 -21.64 25.77
C PRO A 206 -1.71 -20.28 26.29
N HIS A 207 -3.00 -20.13 26.55
CA HIS A 207 -3.63 -18.86 27.01
C HIS A 207 -2.99 -18.29 28.30
N GLU A 208 -2.39 -19.13 29.14
CA GLU A 208 -1.62 -18.69 30.32
C GLU A 208 -0.31 -18.00 29.95
N LEU A 209 0.33 -18.45 28.87
CA LEU A 209 1.57 -17.86 28.36
C LEU A 209 1.28 -16.53 27.64
N GLU A 210 0.16 -16.46 26.91
CA GLU A 210 -0.34 -15.19 26.35
C GLU A 210 -0.65 -14.15 27.44
N ALA A 211 -1.30 -14.57 28.53
CA ALA A 211 -1.62 -13.68 29.65
C ALA A 211 -0.37 -13.20 30.41
N GLN A 212 0.63 -14.07 30.60
CA GLN A 212 1.91 -13.69 31.21
C GLN A 212 2.68 -12.69 30.34
N TRP A 213 2.69 -12.91 29.03
CA TRP A 213 3.34 -12.00 28.08
C TRP A 213 2.62 -10.65 27.98
N ALA A 214 1.29 -10.64 27.97
CA ALA A 214 0.51 -9.39 27.98
C ALA A 214 0.84 -8.55 29.23
N ALA A 215 0.89 -9.16 30.41
CA ALA A 215 1.21 -8.48 31.67
C ALA A 215 2.65 -7.96 31.72
N GLU A 216 3.62 -8.70 31.17
CA GLU A 216 5.01 -8.23 31.07
C GLU A 216 5.16 -7.04 30.12
N VAL A 217 4.39 -7.01 29.03
CA VAL A 217 4.47 -5.92 28.07
C VAL A 217 3.75 -4.67 28.56
N GLU A 218 2.58 -4.81 29.17
CA GLU A 218 1.87 -3.70 29.82
C GLU A 218 2.78 -3.00 30.83
N LYS A 219 3.47 -3.77 31.66
CA LYS A 219 4.46 -3.25 32.61
C LYS A 219 5.60 -2.49 31.92
N LYS A 220 6.21 -3.06 30.88
CA LYS A 220 7.30 -2.40 30.14
C LYS A 220 6.83 -1.13 29.43
N TYR A 221 5.60 -1.11 28.93
CA TYR A 221 5.01 0.05 28.28
C TYR A 221 4.79 1.19 29.29
N CYS A 222 4.24 0.90 30.47
CA CYS A 222 4.12 1.86 31.56
C CYS A 222 5.48 2.39 32.03
N ASP A 223 6.51 1.53 32.06
CA ASP A 223 7.87 1.93 32.43
C ASP A 223 8.54 2.86 31.38
N LEU A 224 8.23 2.68 30.09
CA LEU A 224 8.78 3.47 28.98
C LEU A 224 8.03 4.79 28.75
N TYR A 225 6.73 4.83 29.06
CA TYR A 225 5.85 5.97 28.83
C TYR A 225 5.04 6.32 30.09
N PRO A 226 5.69 6.80 31.15
CA PRO A 226 5.04 7.04 32.44
C PRO A 226 4.03 8.21 32.42
N GLU A 227 3.94 8.97 31.33
CA GLU A 227 3.08 10.16 31.19
C GLU A 227 1.85 9.95 30.29
N VAL A 228 1.56 8.72 29.84
CA VAL A 228 0.27 8.47 29.17
C VAL A 228 -0.79 8.32 30.26
N GLU A 229 -1.39 9.44 30.67
CA GLU A 229 -2.61 9.42 31.48
C GLU A 229 -3.66 8.59 30.73
N GLU A 230 -4.23 7.59 31.42
CA GLU A 230 -5.42 6.88 30.95
C GLU A 230 -6.48 7.94 30.64
N TYR A 231 -6.91 8.01 29.38
CA TYR A 231 -8.08 8.79 29.04
C TYR A 231 -9.27 8.11 29.71
N ASP A 232 -9.72 8.66 30.83
CA ASP A 232 -10.99 8.31 31.46
C ASP A 232 -12.11 8.54 30.44
N ASP A 233 -12.69 7.44 29.95
CA ASP A 233 -13.90 7.41 29.14
C ASP A 233 -15.14 7.76 30.01
N GLU A 234 -15.12 8.94 30.63
CA GLU A 234 -16.31 9.54 31.26
C GLU A 234 -16.60 10.90 30.61
N GLU A 235 -17.30 10.88 29.47
CA GLU A 235 -18.36 11.86 29.17
C GLU A 235 -19.16 11.44 27.92
N ALA A 236 -20.21 10.65 28.16
CA ALA A 236 -21.36 10.56 27.28
C ALA A 236 -22.61 10.24 28.12
N GLU A 237 -23.13 11.25 28.83
CA GLU A 237 -24.55 11.34 29.20
C GLU A 237 -25.29 12.24 28.21
#